data_AF-A0A662CTY8-F1
#
_entry.id   AF-A0A662CTY8-F1
#
_cell.length_a   1.000
_cell.length_b   1.000
_cell.length_c   1.000
_cell.angle_alpha   90.00
_cell.angle_beta   90.00
_cell.angle_gamma   90.00
#
_symmetry.space_group_name_H-M   'P 1'
#
loop_
_entity.id
_entity.type
_entity.pdbx_description
1 polymer ?
#
loop_
_entity_poly.entity_id
_entity_poly.type
_entity_poly.pdbx_seq_one_letter_code
_entity_poly.pdbx_strand_id
1 'polypeptide(L)'
;MIDLTKNNKIIERSVKRLQQHKISLPTFAQMRDPSRIPKNIKDRLASTGLWDIDPINLYRINWHNQPVEKGGGYGRVNYLEIPTQLTGVRARVVGLVGKWFPTGSHKVGATYACLVPRLATGQFDPTTQKAVWPSTGNYCRGGAFNAALLSCESIAI
;
A
#
# COMPACT_ATOMS: atom_id res chain seq x y z
N MET A 1 -17.11 10.36 -7.59
CA MET A 1 -17.43 8.96 -7.24
C MET A 1 -16.55 8.06 -8.10
N ILE A 2 -16.06 6.91 -7.58
CA ILE A 2 -15.20 5.99 -8.37
C ILE A 2 -16.07 5.26 -9.39
N ASP A 3 -15.70 5.28 -10.67
CA ASP A 3 -16.36 4.49 -11.71
C ASP A 3 -15.98 3.01 -11.57
N LEU A 4 -16.99 2.16 -11.38
CA LEU A 4 -16.84 0.71 -11.22
C LEU A 4 -17.26 -0.08 -12.46
N THR A 5 -17.56 0.61 -13.57
CA THR A 5 -17.85 -0.01 -14.86
C THR A 5 -16.66 -0.84 -15.31
N LYS A 6 -16.92 -2.10 -15.67
CA LYS A 6 -15.87 -3.05 -16.01
C LYS A 6 -15.55 -3.03 -17.51
N ASN A 7 -14.26 -2.91 -17.82
CA ASN A 7 -13.74 -3.17 -19.16
C ASN A 7 -12.98 -4.51 -19.16
N ASN A 8 -13.68 -5.59 -19.53
CA ASN A 8 -13.12 -6.94 -19.47
C ASN A 8 -11.86 -7.13 -20.32
N LYS A 9 -11.75 -6.46 -21.48
CA LYS A 9 -10.56 -6.54 -22.34
C LYS A 9 -9.31 -5.99 -21.63
N ILE A 10 -9.45 -4.87 -20.92
CA ILE A 10 -8.34 -4.26 -20.15
C ILE A 10 -8.05 -5.07 -18.88
N ILE A 11 -9.09 -5.60 -18.22
CA ILE A 11 -8.92 -6.49 -17.07
C ILE A 11 -8.07 -7.71 -17.45
N GLU A 12 -8.37 -8.37 -18.57
CA GLU A 12 -7.60 -9.53 -19.04
C GLU A 12 -6.13 -9.19 -19.30
N ARG A 13 -5.84 -8.04 -19.91
CA ARG A 13 -4.46 -7.57 -20.11
C ARG A 13 -3.76 -7.31 -18.78
N SER A 14 -4.45 -6.66 -17.85
CA SER A 14 -3.94 -6.36 -16.51
C SER A 14 -3.64 -7.65 -15.73
N VAL A 15 -4.54 -8.62 -15.77
CA VAL A 15 -4.34 -9.94 -15.14
C VAL A 15 -3.13 -10.64 -15.72
N LYS A 16 -2.99 -10.70 -17.06
CA LYS A 16 -1.82 -11.30 -17.72
C LYS A 16 -0.51 -10.64 -17.28
N ARG A 17 -0.49 -9.30 -17.21
CA ARG A 17 0.68 -8.55 -16.75
C ARG A 17 1.03 -8.84 -15.29
N LEU A 18 0.03 -8.83 -14.40
CA LEU A 18 0.24 -9.15 -12.98
C LEU A 18 0.77 -10.59 -12.82
N GLN A 19 0.25 -11.55 -13.59
CA GLN A 19 0.73 -12.93 -13.59
C GLN A 19 2.19 -13.05 -14.07
N GLN A 20 2.55 -12.36 -15.16
CA GLN A 20 3.93 -12.33 -15.68
C GLN A 20 4.93 -11.84 -14.63
N HIS A 21 4.54 -10.84 -13.83
CA HIS A 21 5.37 -10.28 -12.77
C HIS A 21 5.14 -10.93 -11.39
N LYS A 22 4.33 -12.00 -11.31
CA LYS A 22 4.01 -12.74 -10.07
C LYS A 22 3.43 -11.83 -8.96
N ILE A 23 2.64 -10.85 -9.35
CA ILE A 23 2.03 -9.85 -8.46
C ILE A 23 0.68 -10.37 -7.98
N SER A 24 0.47 -10.30 -6.66
CA SER A 24 -0.82 -10.54 -6.02
C SER A 24 -1.25 -9.30 -5.25
N LEU A 25 -2.55 -9.02 -5.27
CA LEU A 25 -3.10 -7.80 -4.68
C LEU A 25 -3.74 -8.12 -3.32
N PRO A 26 -3.46 -7.37 -2.25
CA PRO A 26 -4.24 -7.47 -1.03
C PRO A 26 -5.65 -6.94 -1.28
N THR A 27 -6.65 -7.59 -0.68
CA THR A 27 -8.00 -7.02 -0.60
C THR A 27 -8.05 -5.94 0.49
N PHE A 28 -8.97 -4.99 0.39
CA PHE A 28 -9.20 -4.03 1.48
C PHE A 28 -9.56 -4.72 2.81
N ALA A 29 -10.21 -5.89 2.75
CA ALA A 29 -10.49 -6.71 3.92
C ALA A 29 -9.21 -7.22 4.61
N GLN A 30 -8.20 -7.63 3.83
CA GLN A 30 -6.89 -8.04 4.33
C GLN A 30 -6.05 -6.85 4.81
N MET A 31 -6.15 -5.69 4.16
CA MET A 31 -5.47 -4.47 4.62
C MET A 31 -6.04 -3.99 5.97
N ARG A 32 -7.35 -4.12 6.16
CA ARG A 32 -8.00 -3.81 7.45
C ARG A 32 -7.65 -4.83 8.53
N ASP A 33 -7.60 -6.11 8.15
CA ASP A 33 -7.34 -7.21 9.07
C ASP A 33 -6.25 -8.15 8.51
N PRO A 34 -4.98 -7.91 8.90
CA PRO A 34 -3.84 -8.71 8.45
C PRO A 34 -3.87 -10.18 8.92
N SER A 35 -4.74 -10.54 9.87
CA SER A 35 -4.91 -11.94 10.25
C SER A 35 -5.39 -12.77 9.05
N ARG A 36 -6.16 -12.17 8.14
CA ARG A 36 -6.71 -12.77 6.91
C ARG A 36 -5.68 -12.91 5.77
N ILE A 37 -4.46 -12.41 5.96
CA ILE A 37 -3.39 -12.55 4.97
C ILE A 37 -2.87 -14.00 5.01
N PRO A 38 -2.78 -14.69 3.86
CA PRO A 38 -2.29 -16.06 3.79
C PRO A 38 -0.90 -16.25 4.38
N LYS A 39 -0.65 -17.44 4.94
CA LYS A 39 0.62 -17.76 5.60
C LYS A 39 1.83 -17.61 4.67
N ASN A 40 1.73 -18.08 3.43
CA ASN A 40 2.82 -17.96 2.45
C ASN A 40 3.24 -16.50 2.17
N ILE A 41 2.30 -15.55 2.25
CA ILE A 41 2.59 -14.11 2.12
C ILE A 41 3.33 -13.60 3.36
N LYS A 42 2.87 -13.97 4.56
CA LYS A 42 3.52 -13.63 5.83
C LYS A 42 4.96 -14.19 5.91
N ASP A 43 5.16 -15.41 5.45
CA ASP A 43 6.47 -16.07 5.44
C ASP A 43 7.45 -15.33 4.51
N ARG A 44 7.00 -14.93 3.31
CA ARG A 44 7.82 -14.11 2.40
C ARG A 44 8.18 -12.76 3.03
N LEU A 45 7.21 -12.09 3.65
CA LEU A 45 7.41 -10.80 4.31
C LEU A 45 8.49 -10.84 5.39
N ALA A 46 8.69 -11.97 6.07
CA ALA A 46 9.73 -12.13 7.09
C ALA A 46 11.16 -11.97 6.54
N SER A 47 11.35 -12.12 5.23
CA SER A 47 12.65 -11.97 4.55
C SER A 47 12.81 -10.66 3.78
N THR A 48 11.71 -9.92 3.57
CA THR A 48 11.66 -8.71 2.74
C THR A 48 11.86 -7.44 3.57
N GLY A 49 12.66 -6.50 3.06
CA GLY A 49 12.80 -5.15 3.61
C GLY A 49 11.53 -4.33 3.44
N LEU A 50 11.22 -3.46 4.42
CA LEU A 50 9.99 -2.65 4.42
C LEU A 50 9.84 -1.77 3.18
N TRP A 51 10.95 -1.38 2.56
CA TRP A 51 11.01 -0.46 1.41
C TRP A 51 11.52 -1.14 0.13
N ASP A 52 11.73 -2.46 0.16
CA ASP A 52 12.18 -3.20 -1.01
C ASP A 52 11.12 -3.11 -2.14
N ILE A 53 11.60 -3.04 -3.39
CA ILE A 53 10.74 -3.10 -4.57
C ILE A 53 10.37 -4.57 -4.85
N ASP A 54 9.65 -5.18 -3.91
CA ASP A 54 9.03 -6.50 -4.05
C ASP A 54 7.50 -6.34 -3.94
N PRO A 55 6.71 -6.85 -4.92
CA PRO A 55 5.25 -6.81 -4.89
C PRO A 55 4.61 -7.29 -3.57
N ILE A 56 5.29 -8.14 -2.81
CA ILE A 56 4.81 -8.58 -1.50
C ILE A 56 4.58 -7.43 -0.51
N ASN A 57 5.31 -6.31 -0.67
CA ASN A 57 5.15 -5.13 0.19
C ASN A 57 3.80 -4.43 0.02
N LEU A 58 3.01 -4.76 -1.01
CA LEU A 58 1.60 -4.33 -1.08
C LEU A 58 0.81 -4.80 0.16
N TYR A 59 1.14 -5.96 0.72
CA TYR A 59 0.51 -6.51 1.93
C TYR A 59 0.94 -5.79 3.22
N ARG A 60 1.91 -4.87 3.17
CA ARG A 60 2.29 -3.97 4.28
C ARG A 60 1.55 -2.64 4.25
N ILE A 61 0.56 -2.45 3.38
CA ILE A 61 -0.23 -1.23 3.34
C ILE A 61 -1.34 -1.31 4.40
N ASN A 62 -0.95 -1.29 5.69
CA ASN A 62 -1.84 -1.34 6.85
C ASN A 62 -1.14 -0.81 8.13
N TRP A 63 -1.93 -0.51 9.17
CA TRP A 63 -1.44 0.11 10.43
C TRP A 63 -0.78 -0.85 11.42
N HIS A 64 -0.79 -2.15 11.15
CA HIS A 64 -0.39 -3.21 12.06
C HIS A 64 1.02 -3.74 11.79
N ASN A 65 1.77 -3.18 10.84
CA ASN A 65 3.13 -3.66 10.57
C ASN A 65 3.99 -3.66 11.84
N GLN A 66 4.71 -4.74 12.07
CA GLN A 66 5.70 -4.77 13.15
C GLN A 66 6.75 -3.66 12.94
N PRO A 67 7.15 -2.92 13.99
CA PRO A 67 8.02 -1.76 13.87
C PRO A 67 9.50 -2.13 13.66
N VAL A 68 9.79 -2.80 12.55
CA VAL A 68 11.13 -3.24 12.13
C VAL A 68 11.37 -2.90 10.67
N GLU A 69 12.62 -2.59 10.31
CA GLU A 69 12.96 -2.14 8.96
C GLU A 69 13.08 -3.28 7.95
N LYS A 70 13.41 -4.49 8.43
CA LYS A 70 13.51 -5.70 7.62
C LYS A 70 12.77 -6.86 8.26
N GLY A 71 12.04 -7.61 7.45
CA GLY A 71 11.23 -8.71 7.93
C GLY A 71 10.07 -8.23 8.78
N GLY A 72 9.74 -9.01 9.80
CA GLY A 72 8.62 -8.73 10.70
C GLY A 72 7.26 -9.04 10.09
N GLY A 73 6.29 -9.24 10.98
CA GLY A 73 4.92 -9.58 10.63
C GLY A 73 3.95 -8.44 10.94
N TYR A 74 2.86 -8.81 11.60
CA TYR A 74 1.81 -7.89 12.03
C TYR A 74 1.64 -7.97 13.54
N GLY A 75 1.30 -6.85 14.17
CA GLY A 75 1.02 -6.72 15.59
C GLY A 75 -0.18 -5.81 15.84
N ARG A 76 -0.15 -5.10 16.95
CA ARG A 76 -1.16 -4.07 17.27
C ARG A 76 -0.97 -2.86 16.35
N VAL A 77 -1.98 -1.99 16.31
CA VAL A 77 -1.85 -0.68 15.65
C VAL A 77 -0.68 0.06 16.29
N ASN A 78 0.22 0.59 15.47
CA ASN A 78 1.30 1.43 15.95
C ASN A 78 0.74 2.82 16.29
N TYR A 79 0.80 3.19 17.57
CA TYR A 79 0.40 4.51 18.05
C TYR A 79 1.33 4.98 19.16
N LEU A 80 1.36 6.30 19.36
CA LEU A 80 1.98 6.95 20.50
C LEU A 80 0.90 7.72 21.26
N GLU A 81 0.98 7.69 22.58
CA GLU A 81 0.12 8.49 23.45
C GLU A 81 0.93 9.68 23.94
N ILE A 82 0.42 10.89 23.73
CA ILE A 82 1.10 12.11 24.15
C ILE A 82 0.57 12.48 25.54
N PRO A 83 1.43 12.46 26.58
CA PRO A 83 1.01 12.65 27.95
C PRO A 83 0.52 14.07 28.21
N THR A 84 -0.39 14.24 29.19
CA THR A 84 -0.91 15.54 29.63
C THR A 84 0.21 16.49 30.06
N GLN A 85 1.32 15.99 30.58
CA GLN A 85 2.51 16.76 30.95
C GLN A 85 3.14 17.50 29.75
N LEU A 86 2.95 16.99 28.52
CA LEU A 86 3.41 17.64 27.29
C LEU A 86 2.29 18.44 26.61
N THR A 87 1.04 17.96 26.67
CA THR A 87 -0.08 18.58 25.94
C THR A 87 -0.77 19.70 26.72
N GLY A 88 -0.70 19.70 28.05
CA GLY A 88 -1.39 20.64 28.93
C GLY A 88 -2.92 20.45 28.98
N VAL A 89 -3.48 19.43 28.32
CA VAL A 89 -4.93 19.21 28.24
C VAL A 89 -5.37 17.89 28.92
N ARG A 90 -6.59 17.89 29.47
CA ARG A 90 -7.21 16.69 30.05
C ARG A 90 -7.62 15.64 29.00
N ALA A 91 -7.75 16.05 27.74
CA ALA A 91 -8.12 15.15 26.66
C ALA A 91 -6.99 14.16 26.37
N ARG A 92 -7.35 12.89 26.12
CA ARG A 92 -6.39 11.86 25.73
C ARG A 92 -5.97 12.09 24.27
N VAL A 93 -4.67 12.32 24.05
CA VAL A 93 -4.12 12.59 22.70
C VAL A 93 -3.35 11.36 22.22
N VAL A 94 -3.79 10.78 21.11
CA VAL A 94 -3.17 9.60 20.49
C VAL A 94 -2.76 9.94 19.05
N GLY A 95 -1.50 9.70 18.72
CA GLY A 95 -0.96 9.84 17.36
C GLY A 95 -0.73 8.48 16.72
N LEU A 96 -1.32 8.25 15.54
CA LEU A 96 -1.04 7.03 14.76
C LEU A 96 0.34 7.12 14.10
N VAL A 97 1.13 6.04 14.21
CA VAL A 97 2.50 6.00 13.70
C VAL A 97 2.51 5.45 12.27
N GLY A 98 2.58 6.36 11.30
CA GLY A 98 2.67 6.01 9.87
C GLY A 98 4.05 5.60 9.37
N LYS A 99 5.09 5.64 10.23
CA LYS A 99 6.49 5.35 9.87
C LYS A 99 6.69 3.92 9.35
N TRP A 100 5.90 2.98 9.85
CA TRP A 100 6.07 1.55 9.58
C TRP A 100 5.31 1.07 8.34
N PHE A 101 4.84 1.99 7.51
CA PHE A 101 4.39 1.69 6.15
C PHE A 101 5.60 1.65 5.20
N PRO A 102 5.48 0.98 4.03
CA PRO A 102 6.44 1.15 2.96
C PRO A 102 6.65 2.64 2.64
N THR A 103 7.87 3.03 2.25
CA THR A 103 8.27 4.45 2.02
C THR A 103 8.26 5.34 3.27
N GLY A 104 7.98 4.78 4.46
CA GLY A 104 8.01 5.53 5.72
C GLY A 104 6.76 6.37 5.97
N SER A 105 5.70 6.19 5.18
CA SER A 105 4.49 7.00 5.31
C SER A 105 3.22 6.24 4.92
N HIS A 106 2.12 6.54 5.61
CA HIS A 106 0.81 5.95 5.33
C HIS A 106 0.21 6.39 3.97
N LYS A 107 0.82 7.34 3.25
CA LYS A 107 0.30 7.82 1.96
C LYS A 107 0.35 6.76 0.85
N VAL A 108 1.17 5.71 1.00
CA VAL A 108 1.09 4.50 0.17
C VAL A 108 -0.30 3.85 0.19
N GLY A 109 -1.08 3.99 1.28
CA GLY A 109 -2.46 3.54 1.32
C GLY A 109 -3.39 4.33 0.40
N ALA A 110 -3.24 5.65 0.39
CA ALA A 110 -4.05 6.52 -0.46
C ALA A 110 -3.75 6.27 -1.94
N THR A 111 -2.48 6.15 -2.32
CA THR A 111 -2.11 5.93 -3.73
C THR A 111 -2.54 4.54 -4.21
N TYR A 112 -2.46 3.51 -3.36
CA TYR A 112 -2.99 2.18 -3.65
C TYR A 112 -4.50 2.23 -3.92
N ALA A 113 -5.26 2.92 -3.06
CA ALA A 113 -6.71 3.05 -3.19
C ALA A 113 -7.12 3.87 -4.43
N CYS A 114 -6.25 4.72 -4.97
CA CYS A 114 -6.50 5.42 -6.24
C CYS A 114 -6.24 4.56 -7.47
N LEU A 115 -5.15 3.76 -7.47
CA LEU A 115 -4.72 3.01 -8.65
C LEU A 115 -5.39 1.63 -8.76
N VAL A 116 -5.46 0.88 -7.67
CA VAL A 116 -5.88 -0.53 -7.73
C VAL A 116 -7.35 -0.73 -8.14
N PRO A 117 -8.32 0.08 -7.68
CA PRO A 117 -9.68 -0.04 -8.18
C PRO A 117 -9.77 0.14 -9.70
N ARG A 118 -8.98 1.06 -10.28
CA ARG A 118 -8.96 1.30 -11.73
C ARG A 118 -8.31 0.14 -12.50
N LEU A 119 -7.24 -0.45 -11.94
CA LEU A 119 -6.66 -1.69 -12.47
C LEU A 119 -7.70 -2.83 -12.43
N ALA A 120 -8.41 -2.99 -11.32
CA ALA A 120 -9.37 -4.07 -11.11
C ALA A 120 -10.63 -3.95 -11.97
N THR A 121 -11.03 -2.74 -12.35
CA THR A 121 -12.18 -2.48 -13.24
C THR A 121 -11.78 -2.34 -14.71
N GLY A 122 -10.49 -2.28 -15.03
CA GLY A 122 -10.00 -2.02 -16.38
C GLY A 122 -10.17 -0.58 -16.83
N GLN A 123 -10.35 0.35 -15.89
CA GLN A 123 -10.37 1.80 -16.11
C GLN A 123 -8.94 2.39 -16.21
N PHE A 124 -7.92 1.57 -15.92
CA PHE A 124 -6.52 1.87 -16.16
C PHE A 124 -5.86 0.68 -16.88
N ASP A 125 -5.26 0.91 -18.06
CA ASP A 125 -4.51 -0.07 -18.82
C ASP A 125 -2.99 0.12 -18.58
N PRO A 126 -2.35 -0.75 -17.77
CA PRO A 126 -0.93 -0.62 -17.42
C PRO A 126 0.03 -0.88 -18.59
N THR A 127 -0.49 -1.27 -19.77
CA THR A 127 0.30 -1.49 -20.98
C THR A 127 0.37 -0.26 -21.89
N THR A 128 -0.53 0.70 -21.71
CA THR A 128 -0.63 1.89 -22.57
C THR A 128 -0.70 3.20 -21.79
N GLN A 129 -0.94 3.16 -20.49
CA GLN A 129 -1.12 4.34 -19.64
C GLN A 129 -0.06 4.43 -18.54
N LYS A 130 0.17 5.66 -18.06
CA LYS A 130 1.08 5.97 -16.96
C LYS A 130 0.30 6.55 -15.78
N ALA A 131 0.65 6.14 -14.57
CA ALA A 131 0.08 6.71 -13.35
C ALA A 131 0.78 8.03 -13.01
N VAL A 132 0.03 9.13 -12.98
CA VAL A 132 0.57 10.46 -12.64
C VAL A 132 0.22 10.80 -11.20
N TRP A 133 1.23 11.20 -10.44
CA TRP A 133 1.13 11.52 -9.02
C TRP A 133 1.54 12.99 -8.83
N PRO A 134 0.59 13.93 -8.64
CA PRO A 134 0.90 15.33 -8.36
C PRO A 134 1.00 15.59 -6.85
N SER A 135 2.20 15.81 -6.31
CA SER A 135 2.47 16.14 -4.90
C SER A 135 3.94 16.46 -4.62
N THR A 136 4.21 17.37 -3.70
CA THR A 136 5.58 17.74 -3.28
C THR A 136 6.26 16.75 -2.32
N GLY A 137 5.72 15.54 -2.08
CA GLY A 137 6.33 14.64 -1.09
C GLY A 137 5.77 13.22 -1.01
N ASN A 138 5.36 12.80 0.20
CA ASN A 138 5.03 11.39 0.51
C ASN A 138 3.97 10.75 -0.40
N TYR A 139 3.07 11.53 -1.01
CA TYR A 139 2.07 10.99 -1.94
C TYR A 139 2.72 10.61 -3.27
N CYS A 140 3.63 11.43 -3.81
CA CYS A 140 4.44 11.09 -4.97
C CYS A 140 5.32 9.88 -4.73
N ARG A 141 6.04 9.87 -3.59
CA ARG A 141 6.88 8.72 -3.22
C ARG A 141 6.05 7.44 -3.11
N GLY A 142 4.92 7.50 -2.43
CA GLY A 142 4.05 6.33 -2.29
C GLY A 142 3.37 5.91 -3.60
N GLY A 143 3.11 6.86 -4.49
CA GLY A 143 2.52 6.61 -5.81
C GLY A 143 3.52 5.91 -6.74
N ALA A 144 4.72 6.47 -6.84
CA ALA A 144 5.82 5.86 -7.60
C ALA A 144 6.18 4.47 -7.06
N PHE A 145 6.21 4.30 -5.74
CA PHE A 145 6.45 3.00 -5.10
C PHE A 145 5.39 1.97 -5.48
N ASN A 146 4.09 2.29 -5.30
CA ASN A 146 3.02 1.37 -5.66
C ASN A 146 2.98 1.08 -7.16
N ALA A 147 3.24 2.07 -8.02
CA ALA A 147 3.33 1.86 -9.45
C ALA A 147 4.46 0.89 -9.81
N ALA A 148 5.64 1.03 -9.20
CA ALA A 148 6.75 0.09 -9.37
C ALA A 148 6.37 -1.34 -8.93
N LEU A 149 5.75 -1.48 -7.75
CA LEU A 149 5.28 -2.79 -7.24
C LEU A 149 4.21 -3.44 -8.13
N LEU A 150 3.40 -2.62 -8.79
CA LEU A 150 2.32 -3.06 -9.70
C LEU A 150 2.78 -3.18 -11.16
N SER A 151 4.07 -3.01 -11.44
CA SER A 151 4.64 -2.96 -12.79
C SER A 151 3.91 -1.97 -13.71
N CYS A 152 3.54 -0.82 -13.17
CA CYS A 152 2.92 0.29 -13.90
C CYS A 152 3.96 1.40 -14.11
N GLU A 153 3.99 1.98 -15.30
CA GLU A 153 4.76 3.21 -15.50
C GLU A 153 4.15 4.36 -14.69
N SER A 154 5.00 5.24 -14.16
CA SER A 154 4.52 6.41 -13.41
C SER A 154 5.36 7.65 -13.61
N ILE A 155 4.73 8.79 -13.36
CA ILE A 155 5.34 10.11 -13.36
C ILE A 155 4.99 10.76 -12.02
N ALA A 156 6.01 11.18 -11.28
CA ALA A 156 5.84 11.98 -10.07
C ALA A 156 6.11 13.45 -10.42
N ILE A 157 5.18 14.34 -10.04
CA ILE A 157 5.21 15.78 -10.31
C ILE A 157 5.01 16.54 -9.01
#